data_AF-A0A9X2EP26-F1
#
_entry.id   AF-A0A9X2EP26-F1
#
_cell.length_a   1.000
_cell.length_b   1.000
_cell.length_c   1.000
_cell.angle_alpha   90.00
_cell.angle_beta   90.00
_cell.angle_gamma   90.00
#
_symmetry.space_group_name_H-M   'P 1'
#
loop_
_entity.id
_entity.type
_entity.pdbx_description
1 polymer ?
#
loop_
_entity_poly.entity_id
_entity_poly.type
_entity_poly.pdbx_seq_one_letter_code
_entity_poly.pdbx_strand_id
1 'polypeptide(L)'
;MRPVLTIGEPQGALDSAFIEPKQSPVFDSGDPFALEMDRRQQQIMENDSRVEALKKDKLGGIGRMLTAMNMGYHGQNPSAAFAGFNSQVAALQEQNAQLNSEVGDINLKRAMMEQQGAGTPDTVGSPLALANGNYGIAVKNPDGSTEVRDLGVRFDPKVHKVGDQLLTTTGGSTPVELLSDEQLQKIYDQRIKNKKGEIDLKNNSEAEKTAALNAKTYKAYQAGMEGLSKGMEGTTTNPIAGSLPALTSEAQTADGAVSAMAPVLKSLFREAGEGVFTDKDQELLINMMPTRKDHPEARKAKLDMVDRIVRAKLGVGSGGHESSNQGEPPVSSTIDSLGPPSGPPQTGEVIDGYEFLGGNPNDPSNWRQK
;
A
#
# COMPACT_ATOMS: atom_id res chain seq x y z
N MET A 1 -64.03 -16.67 -26.42
CA MET A 1 -63.42 -17.57 -25.42
C MET A 1 -61.91 -17.54 -25.63
N ARG A 2 -61.15 -16.97 -24.70
CA ARG A 2 -59.67 -16.92 -24.75
C ARG A 2 -59.13 -17.92 -23.73
N PRO A 3 -58.10 -18.73 -24.05
CA PRO A 3 -57.54 -19.68 -23.11
C PRO A 3 -56.68 -18.93 -22.07
N VAL A 4 -56.90 -19.27 -20.80
CA VAL A 4 -56.08 -18.84 -19.66
C VAL A 4 -54.89 -19.81 -19.57
N LEU A 5 -53.67 -19.28 -19.73
CA LEU A 5 -52.43 -20.02 -19.53
C LEU A 5 -52.07 -19.95 -18.03
N THR A 6 -52.25 -21.07 -17.33
CA THR A 6 -51.82 -21.24 -15.94
C THR A 6 -50.33 -21.55 -15.92
N ILE A 7 -49.53 -20.63 -15.38
CA ILE A 7 -48.10 -20.82 -15.14
C ILE A 7 -47.96 -21.50 -13.77
N GLY A 8 -47.43 -22.72 -13.76
CA GLY A 8 -47.12 -23.46 -12.53
C GLY A 8 -45.86 -22.93 -11.86
N GLU A 9 -45.93 -22.71 -10.55
CA GLU A 9 -44.77 -22.38 -9.71
C GLU A 9 -43.82 -23.59 -9.59
N PRO A 10 -42.49 -23.39 -9.72
CA PRO A 10 -41.53 -24.42 -9.38
C PRO A 10 -41.32 -24.47 -7.86
N GLN A 11 -41.80 -25.54 -7.22
CA GLN A 11 -41.39 -25.91 -5.86
C GLN A 11 -39.94 -26.44 -5.89
N GLY A 12 -38.98 -25.54 -5.71
CA GLY A 12 -37.59 -25.88 -5.43
C GLY A 12 -37.36 -25.99 -3.93
N ALA A 13 -37.31 -27.21 -3.39
CA ALA A 13 -36.86 -27.47 -2.03
C ALA A 13 -35.36 -27.16 -1.93
N LEU A 14 -34.99 -26.15 -1.14
CA LEU A 14 -33.62 -25.89 -0.73
C LEU A 14 -33.30 -26.78 0.47
N ASP A 15 -32.77 -27.97 0.21
CA ASP A 15 -32.09 -28.78 1.24
C ASP A 15 -30.83 -28.01 1.68
N SER A 16 -30.97 -27.33 2.81
CA SER A 16 -29.87 -26.66 3.50
C SER A 16 -29.10 -27.70 4.30
N ALA A 17 -28.24 -28.46 3.63
CA ALA A 17 -27.28 -29.31 4.30
C ALA A 17 -26.30 -28.41 5.08
N PHE A 18 -26.49 -28.34 6.40
CA PHE A 18 -25.57 -27.71 7.34
C PHE A 18 -24.24 -28.49 7.28
N ILE A 19 -23.26 -27.92 6.59
CA ILE A 19 -21.89 -28.43 6.59
C ILE A 19 -21.29 -28.06 7.94
N GLU A 20 -21.17 -29.03 8.85
CA GLU A 20 -20.42 -28.85 10.08
C GLU A 20 -18.99 -28.39 9.75
N PRO A 21 -18.46 -27.36 10.43
CA PRO A 21 -17.10 -26.91 10.23
C PRO A 21 -16.16 -28.09 10.53
N LYS A 22 -15.43 -28.54 9.49
CA LYS A 22 -14.38 -29.56 9.64
C LYS A 22 -13.44 -29.09 10.75
N GLN A 23 -13.34 -29.88 11.82
CA GLN A 23 -12.41 -29.63 12.91
C GLN A 23 -10.99 -29.48 12.33
N SER A 24 -10.30 -28.42 12.74
CA SER A 24 -8.91 -28.18 12.35
C SER A 24 -8.07 -29.44 12.65
N PRO A 25 -7.14 -29.84 11.76
CA PRO A 25 -6.31 -31.01 11.98
C PRO A 25 -5.58 -30.88 13.32
N VAL A 26 -5.67 -31.92 14.15
CA VAL A 26 -4.91 -32.01 15.40
C VAL A 26 -3.45 -32.18 15.02
N PHE A 27 -2.64 -31.15 15.28
CA PHE A 27 -1.20 -31.18 15.02
C PHE A 27 -0.51 -32.13 16.01
N ASP A 28 0.35 -33.00 15.49
CA ASP A 28 1.21 -33.85 16.30
C ASP A 28 2.31 -32.97 16.94
N SER A 29 2.29 -32.85 18.27
CA SER A 29 3.24 -32.06 19.04
C SER A 29 4.70 -32.53 18.95
N GLY A 30 4.95 -33.68 18.32
CA GLY A 30 6.29 -34.22 18.08
C GLY A 30 7.01 -33.68 16.83
N ASP A 31 6.32 -32.96 15.94
CA ASP A 31 6.94 -32.45 14.70
C ASP A 31 7.75 -31.16 14.97
N PRO A 32 9.09 -31.18 14.81
CA PRO A 32 9.92 -29.99 15.00
C PRO A 32 9.58 -28.85 14.01
N PHE A 33 8.99 -29.15 12.85
CA PHE A 33 8.54 -28.13 11.89
C PHE A 33 7.27 -27.44 12.36
N ALA A 34 6.36 -28.16 13.01
CA ALA A 34 5.12 -27.60 13.54
C ALA A 34 5.42 -26.58 14.64
N LEU A 35 6.37 -26.87 15.54
CA LEU A 35 6.78 -25.95 16.61
C LEU A 35 7.45 -24.68 16.07
N GLU A 36 8.36 -24.80 15.09
CA GLU A 36 9.01 -23.62 14.51
C GLU A 36 8.01 -22.78 13.70
N MET A 37 7.10 -23.41 12.96
CA MET A 37 6.04 -22.72 12.21
C MET A 37 5.11 -21.95 13.15
N ASP A 38 4.64 -22.59 14.22
CA ASP A 38 3.78 -21.96 15.23
C ASP A 38 4.47 -20.75 15.87
N ARG A 39 5.75 -20.89 16.21
CA ARG A 39 6.57 -19.79 16.74
C ARG A 39 6.67 -18.61 15.77
N ARG A 40 6.89 -18.86 14.47
CA ARG A 40 6.99 -17.80 13.45
C ARG A 40 5.64 -17.14 13.20
N GLN A 41 4.57 -17.93 13.17
CA GLN A 41 3.20 -17.41 13.04
C GLN A 41 2.84 -16.54 14.24
N GLN A 42 3.23 -16.95 15.46
CA GLN A 42 3.04 -16.18 16.67
C GLN A 42 3.81 -14.85 16.64
N GLN A 43 5.04 -14.84 16.15
CA GLN A 43 5.82 -13.61 15.97
C GLN A 43 5.18 -12.63 14.97
N ILE A 44 4.61 -13.14 13.87
CA ILE A 44 3.88 -12.31 12.89
C ILE A 44 2.67 -11.66 13.58
N MET A 45 1.88 -12.45 14.33
CA MET A 45 0.72 -11.94 15.07
C MET A 45 1.11 -10.90 16.13
N GLU A 46 2.22 -11.11 16.85
CA GLU A 46 2.74 -10.14 17.82
C GLU A 46 3.16 -8.83 17.15
N ASN A 47 3.87 -8.90 16.03
CA ASN A 47 4.29 -7.71 15.30
C ASN A 47 3.10 -6.94 14.71
N ASP A 48 2.10 -7.65 14.15
CA ASP A 48 0.87 -7.01 13.66
C ASP A 48 0.12 -6.33 14.81
N SER A 49 0.03 -6.97 15.97
CA SER A 49 -0.55 -6.39 17.18
C SER A 49 0.21 -5.13 17.63
N ARG A 50 1.55 -5.13 17.54
CA ARG A 50 2.38 -3.95 17.84
C ARG A 50 2.17 -2.81 16.85
N VAL A 51 2.03 -3.12 15.56
CA VAL A 51 1.70 -2.11 14.54
C VAL A 51 0.34 -1.47 14.83
N GLU A 52 -0.67 -2.27 15.17
CA GLU A 52 -2.00 -1.74 15.52
C GLU A 52 -1.98 -0.93 16.83
N ALA A 53 -1.24 -1.38 17.83
CA ALA A 53 -1.04 -0.64 19.07
C ALA A 53 -0.35 0.71 18.82
N LEU A 54 0.68 0.73 17.97
CA LEU A 54 1.37 1.95 17.53
C LEU A 54 0.43 2.89 16.79
N LYS A 55 -0.37 2.40 15.83
CA LYS A 55 -1.36 3.22 15.12
C LYS A 55 -2.39 3.83 16.08
N LYS A 56 -2.88 3.04 17.03
CA LYS A 56 -3.84 3.51 18.04
C LYS A 56 -3.23 4.57 18.96
N ASP A 57 -1.98 4.38 19.39
CA ASP A 57 -1.27 5.36 20.20
C ASP A 57 -0.90 6.62 19.40
N LYS A 58 -0.60 6.50 18.10
CA LYS A 58 -0.39 7.65 17.20
C LYS A 58 -1.60 8.57 17.19
N LEU A 59 -2.81 8.02 17.05
CA LEU A 59 -4.05 8.81 17.08
C LEU A 59 -4.24 9.51 18.43
N GLY A 60 -3.94 8.83 19.54
CA GLY A 60 -3.96 9.43 20.88
C GLY A 60 -2.85 10.49 21.08
N GLY A 61 -1.68 10.29 20.50
CA GLY A 61 -0.54 11.20 20.54
C GLY A 61 -0.80 12.47 19.73
N ILE A 62 -1.36 12.35 18.53
CA ILE A 62 -1.79 13.47 17.69
C ILE A 62 -2.83 14.32 18.42
N GLY A 63 -3.83 13.70 19.04
CA GLY A 63 -4.83 14.41 19.83
C GLY A 63 -4.23 15.18 21.02
N ARG A 64 -3.26 14.58 21.73
CA ARG A 64 -2.53 15.24 22.83
C ARG A 64 -1.63 16.37 22.33
N MET A 65 -0.99 16.19 21.18
CA MET A 65 -0.10 17.18 20.57
C MET A 65 -0.89 18.40 20.07
N LEU A 66 -2.03 18.20 19.40
CA LEU A 66 -2.96 19.27 19.03
C LEU A 66 -3.48 20.03 20.27
N THR A 67 -3.76 19.31 21.35
CA THR A 67 -4.16 19.92 22.62
C THR A 67 -3.03 20.76 23.23
N ALA A 68 -1.79 20.26 23.20
CA ALA A 68 -0.61 20.97 23.71
C ALA A 68 -0.21 22.18 22.85
N MET A 69 -0.38 22.10 21.53
CA MET A 69 -0.18 23.23 20.61
C MET A 69 -1.17 24.36 20.89
N ASN A 70 -2.39 24.04 21.34
CA ASN A 70 -3.36 25.04 21.78
C ASN A 70 -3.02 25.65 23.16
N MET A 71 -2.02 25.10 23.89
CA MET A 71 -1.57 25.57 25.20
C MET A 71 -0.20 26.28 25.19
N GLY A 72 0.32 26.66 24.02
CA GLY A 72 1.48 27.56 23.92
C GLY A 72 2.84 26.94 24.25
N TYR A 73 2.98 25.61 24.22
CA TYR A 73 4.29 24.97 24.36
C TYR A 73 5.13 25.17 23.09
N HIS A 74 6.03 26.16 23.11
CA HIS A 74 7.04 26.41 22.08
C HIS A 74 8.32 25.64 22.43
N GLY A 75 8.72 24.65 21.64
CA GLY A 75 10.08 24.12 21.76
C GLY A 75 10.42 22.77 21.13
N GLN A 76 9.46 21.91 20.77
CA GLN A 76 9.78 20.63 20.12
C GLN A 76 9.11 20.51 18.76
N ASN A 77 9.93 20.25 17.73
CA ASN A 77 9.48 20.12 16.35
C ASN A 77 8.64 18.83 16.20
N PRO A 78 7.32 18.93 15.98
CA PRO A 78 6.42 17.77 15.88
C PRO A 78 6.78 16.83 14.72
N SER A 79 7.51 17.34 13.71
CA SER A 79 7.96 16.56 12.56
C SER A 79 8.91 15.42 12.94
N ALA A 80 9.79 15.64 13.93
CA ALA A 80 10.76 14.62 14.35
C ALA A 80 10.07 13.42 15.02
N ALA A 81 9.05 13.67 15.84
CA ALA A 81 8.27 12.61 16.48
C ALA A 81 7.48 11.77 15.46
N PHE A 82 6.93 12.42 14.42
CA PHE A 82 6.24 11.73 13.33
C PHE A 82 7.17 10.88 12.46
N ALA A 83 8.38 11.37 12.19
CA ALA A 83 9.38 10.63 11.43
C ALA A 83 9.78 9.33 12.15
N GLY A 84 10.07 9.41 13.46
CA GLY A 84 10.41 8.23 14.27
C GLY A 84 9.30 7.18 14.31
N PHE A 85 8.04 7.61 14.43
CA PHE A 85 6.89 6.71 14.39
C PHE A 85 6.79 5.95 13.06
N ASN A 86 6.87 6.68 11.93
CA ASN A 86 6.76 6.06 10.62
C ASN A 86 7.90 5.07 10.35
N SER A 87 9.13 5.39 10.80
CA SER A 87 10.25 4.44 10.71
C SER A 87 10.03 3.17 11.52
N GLN A 88 9.40 3.27 12.70
CA GLN A 88 9.14 2.11 13.55
C GLN A 88 8.07 1.19 12.97
N VAL A 89 7.02 1.75 12.37
CA VAL A 89 5.99 0.96 11.67
C VAL A 89 6.59 0.27 10.44
N ALA A 90 7.40 0.98 9.65
CA ALA A 90 8.05 0.40 8.48
C ALA A 90 8.98 -0.77 8.86
N ALA A 91 9.76 -0.64 9.93
CA ALA A 91 10.63 -1.71 10.41
C ALA A 91 9.87 -2.98 10.84
N LEU A 92 8.73 -2.83 11.52
CA LEU A 92 7.88 -3.97 11.90
C LEU A 92 7.25 -4.65 10.67
N GLN A 93 6.84 -3.87 9.67
CA GLN A 93 6.30 -4.41 8.42
C GLN A 93 7.36 -5.19 7.63
N GLU A 94 8.58 -4.68 7.56
CA GLU A 94 9.71 -5.38 6.93
C GLU A 94 10.03 -6.70 7.66
N GLN A 95 10.03 -6.68 9.00
CA GLN A 95 10.21 -7.89 9.80
C GLN A 95 9.11 -8.93 9.52
N ASN A 96 7.85 -8.51 9.34
CA ASN A 96 6.77 -9.43 8.98
C ASN A 96 6.91 -10.00 7.58
N ALA A 97 7.40 -9.22 6.61
CA ALA A 97 7.70 -9.73 5.28
C ALA A 97 8.79 -10.83 5.34
N GLN A 98 9.83 -10.63 6.16
CA GLN A 98 10.89 -11.62 6.36
C GLN A 98 10.36 -12.90 7.02
N LEU A 99 9.58 -12.80 8.10
CA LEU A 99 9.00 -13.96 8.78
C LEU A 99 8.07 -14.77 7.85
N ASN A 100 7.27 -14.11 7.03
CA ASN A 100 6.41 -14.78 6.05
C ASN A 100 7.22 -15.55 5.00
N SER A 101 8.37 -15.02 4.58
CA SER A 101 9.30 -15.75 3.70
C SER A 101 9.85 -17.00 4.38
N GLU A 102 10.26 -16.89 5.64
CA GLU A 102 10.81 -18.02 6.42
C GLU A 102 9.77 -19.13 6.64
N VAL A 103 8.50 -18.79 6.91
CA VAL A 103 7.39 -19.76 6.98
C VAL A 103 7.21 -20.50 5.64
N GLY A 104 7.36 -19.78 4.52
CA GLY A 104 7.34 -20.38 3.19
C GLY A 104 8.45 -21.41 2.99
N ASP A 105 9.67 -21.12 3.46
CA ASP A 105 10.81 -22.04 3.37
C ASP A 105 10.67 -23.25 4.31
N ILE A 106 10.13 -23.07 5.50
CA ILE A 106 9.82 -24.16 6.45
C ILE A 106 8.79 -25.12 5.84
N ASN A 107 7.71 -24.59 5.26
CA ASN A 107 6.70 -25.39 4.58
C ASN A 107 7.28 -26.19 3.41
N LEU A 108 8.19 -25.58 2.64
CA LEU A 108 8.87 -26.26 1.56
C LEU A 108 9.79 -27.38 2.06
N LYS A 109 10.58 -27.14 3.11
CA LYS A 109 11.45 -28.16 3.73
C LYS A 109 10.63 -29.32 4.30
N ARG A 110 9.50 -29.02 4.94
CA ARG A 110 8.56 -30.04 5.42
C ARG A 110 8.05 -30.91 4.27
N ALA A 111 7.59 -30.29 3.18
CA ALA A 111 7.11 -31.03 2.01
C ALA A 111 8.20 -31.94 1.40
N MET A 112 9.46 -31.48 1.39
CA MET A 112 10.59 -32.28 0.92
C MET A 112 10.92 -33.44 1.87
N MET A 113 10.85 -33.24 3.20
CA MET A 113 11.09 -34.32 4.17
C MET A 113 9.96 -35.33 4.21
N GLU A 114 8.70 -34.90 4.11
CA GLU A 114 7.56 -35.82 4.00
C GLU A 114 7.67 -36.70 2.75
N GLN A 115 8.19 -36.15 1.63
CA GLN A 115 8.51 -36.94 0.44
C GLN A 115 9.64 -37.96 0.66
N GLN A 116 10.58 -37.69 1.57
CA GLN A 116 11.70 -38.60 1.87
C GLN A 116 11.36 -39.63 2.96
N GLY A 117 10.41 -39.33 3.84
CA GLY A 117 10.01 -40.20 4.96
C GLY A 117 8.85 -41.16 4.68
N ALA A 118 8.04 -40.90 3.64
CA ALA A 118 6.88 -41.71 3.30
C ALA A 118 7.25 -42.90 2.38
N GLY A 119 8.00 -43.86 2.91
CA GLY A 119 8.15 -45.19 2.32
C GLY A 119 9.59 -45.69 2.23
N THR A 120 9.76 -46.99 2.48
CA THR A 120 10.92 -47.73 1.96
C THR A 120 11.12 -47.39 0.47
N PRO A 121 12.36 -47.32 -0.05
CA PRO A 121 12.71 -46.76 -1.37
C PRO A 121 11.95 -47.27 -2.62
N ASP A 122 11.10 -48.28 -2.49
CA ASP A 122 10.47 -49.00 -3.61
C ASP A 122 9.05 -48.50 -3.99
N THR A 123 8.50 -47.47 -3.33
CA THR A 123 7.04 -47.24 -3.36
C THR A 123 6.56 -45.87 -3.85
N VAL A 124 7.46 -44.97 -4.28
CA VAL A 124 7.06 -43.64 -4.80
C VAL A 124 7.11 -43.66 -6.33
N GLY A 125 5.94 -43.64 -6.97
CA GLY A 125 5.83 -43.63 -8.43
C GLY A 125 6.08 -42.24 -9.04
N SER A 126 6.49 -42.23 -10.31
CA SER A 126 6.73 -41.00 -11.08
C SER A 126 5.48 -40.09 -11.13
N PRO A 127 5.67 -38.75 -11.17
CA PRO A 127 4.56 -37.83 -11.33
C PRO A 127 3.82 -38.08 -12.65
N LEU A 128 2.49 -38.13 -12.56
CA LEU A 128 1.56 -38.35 -13.67
C LEU A 128 0.72 -37.11 -13.87
N ALA A 129 0.59 -36.65 -15.12
CA ALA A 129 -0.39 -35.64 -15.48
C ALA A 129 -1.80 -36.27 -15.41
N LEU A 130 -2.69 -35.66 -14.63
CA LEU A 130 -4.09 -36.07 -14.52
C LEU A 130 -4.91 -35.40 -15.61
N ALA A 131 -6.01 -36.05 -16.02
CA ALA A 131 -6.90 -35.55 -17.07
C ALA A 131 -7.55 -34.18 -16.75
N ASN A 132 -7.56 -33.76 -15.48
CA ASN A 132 -8.09 -32.47 -15.03
C ASN A 132 -7.07 -31.31 -15.09
N GLY A 133 -5.86 -31.56 -15.63
CA GLY A 133 -4.76 -30.59 -15.72
C GLY A 133 -3.96 -30.43 -14.44
N ASN A 134 -4.24 -31.22 -13.40
CA ASN A 134 -3.43 -31.29 -12.20
C ASN A 134 -2.34 -32.38 -12.36
N TYR A 135 -1.33 -32.33 -11.51
CA TYR A 135 -0.39 -33.45 -11.36
C TYR A 135 -0.80 -34.33 -10.20
N GLY A 136 -0.72 -35.64 -10.40
CA GLY A 136 -0.84 -36.63 -9.35
C GLY A 136 0.42 -37.45 -9.20
N ILE A 137 0.57 -38.08 -8.04
CA ILE A 137 1.62 -39.08 -7.81
C ILE A 137 0.96 -40.44 -7.69
N ALA A 138 1.49 -41.42 -8.41
CA ALA A 138 1.14 -42.81 -8.22
C ALA A 138 1.79 -43.32 -6.93
N VAL A 139 0.97 -43.62 -5.94
CA VAL A 139 1.38 -44.24 -4.68
C VAL A 139 1.03 -45.71 -4.75
N LYS A 140 2.01 -46.58 -4.52
CA LYS A 140 1.75 -48.02 -4.46
C LYS A 140 1.38 -48.39 -3.02
N ASN A 141 0.22 -48.97 -2.83
CA ASN A 141 -0.26 -49.39 -1.53
C ASN A 141 0.43 -50.69 -1.09
N PRO A 142 0.45 -51.02 0.22
CA PRO A 142 1.04 -52.26 0.73
C PRO A 142 0.42 -53.54 0.16
N ASP A 143 -0.83 -53.47 -0.31
CA ASP A 143 -1.52 -54.57 -0.99
C ASP A 143 -1.11 -54.72 -2.48
N GLY A 144 -0.21 -53.87 -2.96
CA GLY A 144 0.28 -53.85 -4.34
C GLY A 144 -0.58 -53.03 -5.30
N SER A 145 -1.74 -52.50 -4.87
CA SER A 145 -2.55 -51.59 -5.68
C SER A 145 -1.84 -50.25 -5.88
N THR A 146 -2.20 -49.49 -6.93
CA THR A 146 -1.65 -48.16 -7.17
C THR A 146 -2.80 -47.16 -7.15
N GLU A 147 -2.70 -46.16 -6.28
CA GLU A 147 -3.61 -45.03 -6.24
C GLU A 147 -2.92 -43.77 -6.77
N VAL A 148 -3.63 -42.94 -7.53
CA VAL A 148 -3.09 -41.65 -7.96
C VAL A 148 -3.65 -40.57 -7.07
N ARG A 149 -2.79 -39.91 -6.29
CA ARG A 149 -3.16 -38.80 -5.42
C ARG A 149 -2.99 -37.48 -6.17
N ASP A 150 -4.08 -36.75 -6.37
CA ASP A 150 -4.06 -35.41 -6.95
C ASP A 150 -3.40 -34.42 -5.97
N LEU A 151 -2.37 -33.71 -6.42
CA LEU A 151 -1.65 -32.73 -5.61
C LEU A 151 -2.31 -31.34 -5.61
N GLY A 152 -3.37 -31.13 -6.42
CA GLY A 152 -4.10 -29.87 -6.47
C GLY A 152 -3.33 -28.71 -7.11
N VAL A 153 -2.19 -28.98 -7.76
CA VAL A 153 -1.35 -27.96 -8.41
C VAL A 153 -1.57 -27.97 -9.91
N ARG A 154 -2.03 -26.84 -10.47
CA ARG A 154 -2.20 -26.60 -11.93
C ARG A 154 -1.00 -25.85 -12.50
N PHE A 155 -0.50 -26.28 -13.65
CA PHE A 155 0.52 -25.54 -14.41
C PHE A 155 0.03 -25.21 -15.83
N ASP A 156 0.37 -24.02 -16.32
CA ASP A 156 0.00 -23.50 -17.65
C ASP A 156 0.79 -24.23 -18.77
N PRO A 157 0.18 -24.73 -19.86
CA PRO A 157 0.77 -25.76 -20.71
C PRO A 157 1.74 -25.26 -21.79
N LYS A 158 2.32 -24.06 -21.66
CA LYS A 158 3.09 -23.45 -22.75
C LYS A 158 4.62 -23.59 -22.69
N VAL A 159 5.21 -24.10 -21.61
CA VAL A 159 6.63 -24.55 -21.60
C VAL A 159 6.78 -25.64 -20.53
N HIS A 160 7.27 -26.83 -20.88
CA HIS A 160 7.56 -27.87 -19.88
C HIS A 160 9.06 -28.04 -19.64
N LYS A 161 9.46 -27.73 -18.40
CA LYS A 161 10.68 -28.16 -17.71
C LYS A 161 10.22 -28.77 -16.39
N VAL A 162 10.57 -30.04 -16.11
CA VAL A 162 10.30 -30.68 -14.81
C VAL A 162 11.63 -31.16 -14.25
N GLY A 163 12.18 -30.41 -13.30
CA GLY A 163 13.54 -30.62 -12.79
C GLY A 163 14.63 -30.21 -13.78
N ASP A 164 15.83 -30.79 -13.64
CA ASP A 164 17.00 -30.48 -14.49
C ASP A 164 17.07 -31.24 -15.82
N GLN A 165 15.99 -31.90 -16.25
CA GLN A 165 15.89 -32.51 -17.59
C GLN A 165 14.67 -32.04 -18.39
N LEU A 166 14.90 -31.81 -19.69
CA LEU A 166 13.88 -31.67 -20.72
C LEU A 166 13.42 -33.08 -21.12
N LEU A 167 12.20 -33.47 -20.73
CA LEU A 167 11.57 -34.69 -21.21
C LEU A 167 10.78 -34.39 -22.49
N THR A 168 11.28 -34.83 -23.64
CA THR A 168 10.42 -35.16 -24.79
C THR A 168 9.83 -36.52 -24.51
N THR A 169 8.51 -36.64 -24.44
CA THR A 169 7.87 -37.96 -24.31
C THR A 169 8.10 -38.75 -25.60
N THR A 170 9.09 -39.64 -25.59
CA THR A 170 9.10 -40.81 -26.46
C THR A 170 9.15 -42.00 -25.51
N GLY A 171 8.09 -42.82 -25.53
CA GLY A 171 7.91 -43.91 -24.58
C GLY A 171 9.12 -44.86 -24.56
N GLY A 172 9.68 -45.10 -23.38
CA GLY A 172 10.76 -46.06 -23.18
C GLY A 172 11.29 -46.01 -21.76
N SER A 173 11.39 -47.18 -21.10
CA SER A 173 11.90 -47.35 -19.74
C SER A 173 13.36 -46.89 -19.65
N THR A 174 13.59 -45.69 -19.14
CA THR A 174 14.92 -45.25 -18.72
C THR A 174 14.93 -45.09 -17.20
N PRO A 175 15.99 -45.56 -16.53
CA PRO A 175 16.11 -45.46 -15.08
C PRO A 175 16.29 -44.00 -14.66
N VAL A 176 15.64 -43.64 -13.56
CA VAL A 176 15.69 -42.29 -12.96
C VAL A 176 17.05 -42.10 -12.30
N GLU A 177 17.88 -41.20 -12.84
CA GLU A 177 19.10 -40.75 -12.16
C GLU A 177 18.75 -39.73 -11.06
N LEU A 178 19.26 -39.97 -9.85
CA LEU A 178 19.14 -39.05 -8.73
C LEU A 178 19.97 -37.80 -9.00
N LEU A 179 19.37 -36.61 -8.89
CA LEU A 179 20.05 -35.33 -9.05
C LEU A 179 21.06 -35.13 -7.90
N SER A 180 22.22 -34.59 -8.24
CA SER A 180 23.22 -34.18 -7.24
C SER A 180 22.76 -32.96 -6.43
N ASP A 181 23.29 -32.79 -5.22
CA ASP A 181 23.00 -31.63 -4.35
C ASP A 181 23.30 -30.29 -5.06
N GLU A 182 24.30 -30.26 -5.93
CA GLU A 182 24.65 -29.06 -6.71
C GLU A 182 23.57 -28.70 -7.75
N GLN A 183 22.94 -29.70 -8.36
CA GLN A 183 21.82 -29.51 -9.29
C GLN A 183 20.56 -29.04 -8.56
N LEU A 184 20.29 -29.63 -7.39
CA LEU A 184 19.21 -29.19 -6.49
C LEU A 184 19.38 -27.71 -6.07
N GLN A 185 20.60 -27.29 -5.71
CA GLN A 185 20.88 -25.90 -5.37
C GLN A 185 20.66 -24.94 -6.56
N LYS A 186 21.12 -25.31 -7.77
CA LYS A 186 20.89 -24.51 -8.98
C LYS A 186 19.41 -24.36 -9.30
N ILE A 187 18.61 -25.42 -9.14
CA ILE A 187 17.16 -25.37 -9.31
C ILE A 187 16.51 -24.43 -8.28
N TYR A 188 16.96 -24.49 -7.03
CA TYR A 188 16.44 -23.65 -5.95
C TYR A 188 16.73 -22.16 -6.19
N ASP A 189 17.97 -21.81 -6.52
CA ASP A 189 18.38 -20.44 -6.83
C ASP A 189 17.59 -19.87 -8.02
N GLN A 190 17.31 -20.72 -9.02
CA GLN A 190 16.53 -20.32 -10.19
C GLN A 190 15.04 -20.11 -9.85
N ARG A 191 14.46 -20.89 -8.92
CA ARG A 191 13.10 -20.65 -8.42
C ARG A 191 13.00 -19.35 -7.62
N ILE A 192 14.00 -19.04 -6.79
CA ILE A 192 14.06 -17.76 -6.07
C ILE A 192 14.12 -16.60 -7.06
N LYS A 193 14.98 -16.68 -8.09
CA LYS A 193 15.05 -15.66 -9.14
C LYS A 193 13.72 -15.48 -9.87
N ASN A 194 13.03 -16.57 -10.21
CA ASN A 194 11.73 -16.50 -10.89
C ASN A 194 10.63 -15.93 -9.98
N LYS A 195 10.55 -16.34 -8.71
CA LYS A 195 9.60 -15.79 -7.73
C LYS A 195 9.84 -14.31 -7.47
N LYS A 196 11.10 -13.90 -7.33
CA LYS A 196 11.47 -12.48 -7.19
C LYS A 196 11.01 -11.67 -8.41
N GLY A 197 11.28 -12.18 -9.62
CA GLY A 197 10.80 -11.55 -10.85
C GLY A 197 9.26 -11.45 -10.93
N GLU A 198 8.52 -12.46 -10.47
CA GLU A 198 7.06 -12.43 -10.44
C GLU A 198 6.50 -11.42 -9.43
N ILE A 199 7.12 -11.30 -8.26
CA ILE A 199 6.76 -10.29 -7.25
C ILE A 199 7.03 -8.88 -7.78
N ASP A 200 8.20 -8.67 -8.41
CA ASP A 200 8.55 -7.38 -9.03
C ASP A 200 7.56 -7.01 -10.15
N LEU A 201 7.15 -7.98 -10.99
CA LEU A 201 6.13 -7.78 -12.02
C LEU A 201 4.74 -7.42 -11.46
N LYS A 202 4.30 -8.07 -10.37
CA LYS A 202 3.02 -7.77 -9.73
C LYS A 202 3.02 -6.38 -9.09
N ASN A 203 4.09 -6.04 -8.35
CA ASN A 203 4.24 -4.73 -7.73
C ASN A 203 4.30 -3.61 -8.78
N ASN A 204 5.04 -3.82 -9.88
CA ASN A 204 5.09 -2.86 -10.98
C ASN A 204 3.73 -2.71 -11.66
N SER A 205 2.98 -3.80 -11.86
CA SER A 205 1.64 -3.72 -12.45
C SER A 205 0.65 -2.96 -11.56
N GLU A 206 0.70 -3.13 -10.24
CA GLU A 206 -0.15 -2.39 -9.30
C GLU A 206 0.24 -0.91 -9.20
N ALA A 207 1.54 -0.61 -9.21
CA ALA A 207 2.06 0.75 -9.25
C ALA A 207 1.64 1.47 -10.55
N GLU A 208 1.75 0.81 -11.71
CA GLU A 208 1.32 1.34 -13.00
C GLU A 208 -0.20 1.58 -13.04
N LYS A 209 -1.00 0.65 -12.53
CA LYS A 209 -2.46 0.83 -12.40
C LYS A 209 -2.81 2.02 -11.51
N THR A 210 -2.13 2.14 -10.37
CA THR A 210 -2.31 3.27 -9.44
C THR A 210 -1.89 4.59 -10.10
N ALA A 211 -0.76 4.63 -10.80
CA ALA A 211 -0.31 5.81 -11.53
C ALA A 211 -1.28 6.22 -12.65
N ALA A 212 -1.80 5.26 -13.42
CA ALA A 212 -2.79 5.51 -14.46
C ALA A 212 -4.11 6.03 -13.87
N LEU A 213 -4.55 5.48 -12.74
CA LEU A 213 -5.72 5.97 -12.01
C LEU A 213 -5.49 7.40 -11.52
N ASN A 214 -4.37 7.67 -10.87
CA ASN A 214 -4.00 8.99 -10.36
C ASN A 214 -3.93 10.03 -11.50
N ALA A 215 -3.35 9.68 -12.65
CA ALA A 215 -3.30 10.54 -13.82
C ALA A 215 -4.71 10.85 -14.37
N LYS A 216 -5.61 9.86 -14.40
CA LYS A 216 -7.00 10.06 -14.80
C LYS A 216 -7.74 10.98 -13.82
N THR A 217 -7.57 10.75 -12.52
CA THR A 217 -8.20 11.56 -11.47
C THR A 217 -7.66 13.00 -11.50
N TYR A 218 -6.35 13.17 -11.72
CA TYR A 218 -5.75 14.49 -11.86
C TYR A 218 -6.30 15.28 -13.05
N LYS A 219 -6.50 14.64 -14.21
CA LYS A 219 -7.12 15.28 -15.38
C LYS A 219 -8.56 15.73 -15.09
N ALA A 220 -9.35 14.89 -14.42
CA ALA A 220 -10.72 15.26 -14.02
C ALA A 220 -10.72 16.44 -13.05
N TYR A 221 -9.77 16.46 -12.11
CA TYR A 221 -9.54 17.58 -11.20
C TYR A 221 -9.18 18.87 -11.93
N GLN A 222 -8.21 18.83 -12.85
CA GLN A 222 -7.81 20.01 -13.64
C GLN A 222 -8.99 20.60 -14.42
N ALA A 223 -9.77 19.76 -15.10
CA ALA A 223 -10.95 20.21 -15.84
C ALA A 223 -12.00 20.85 -14.91
N GLY A 224 -12.22 20.26 -13.72
CA GLY A 224 -13.12 20.82 -12.73
C GLY A 224 -12.63 22.15 -12.16
N MET A 225 -11.34 22.28 -11.89
CA MET A 225 -10.72 23.52 -11.38
C MET A 225 -10.74 24.65 -12.41
N GLU A 226 -10.52 24.34 -13.70
CA GLU A 226 -10.67 25.32 -14.78
C GLU A 226 -12.12 25.83 -14.85
N GLY A 227 -13.09 24.92 -14.80
CA GLY A 227 -14.52 25.27 -14.75
C GLY A 227 -14.87 26.14 -13.53
N LEU A 228 -14.31 25.81 -12.36
CA LEU A 228 -14.49 26.60 -11.15
C LEU A 228 -13.86 27.98 -11.25
N SER A 229 -12.61 28.09 -11.71
CA SER A 229 -11.94 29.39 -11.89
C SER A 229 -12.75 30.29 -12.81
N LYS A 230 -13.16 29.76 -13.96
CA LYS A 230 -13.97 30.49 -14.94
C LYS A 230 -15.34 30.89 -14.39
N GLY A 231 -16.02 30.00 -13.66
CA GLY A 231 -17.29 30.31 -13.00
C GLY A 231 -17.17 31.41 -11.95
N MET A 232 -16.03 31.47 -11.28
CA MET A 232 -15.76 32.44 -10.23
C MET A 232 -15.25 33.80 -10.75
N GLU A 233 -14.57 33.84 -11.91
CA GLU A 233 -14.07 35.09 -12.52
C GLU A 233 -15.20 36.04 -12.94
N GLY A 234 -16.34 35.51 -13.39
CA GLY A 234 -17.49 36.31 -13.82
C GLY A 234 -18.39 36.81 -12.68
N THR A 235 -18.11 36.43 -11.43
CA THR A 235 -19.01 36.70 -10.30
C THR A 235 -18.47 37.81 -9.41
N THR A 236 -19.32 38.80 -9.09
CA THR A 236 -19.01 39.79 -8.05
C THR A 236 -18.97 39.11 -6.69
N THR A 237 -17.77 39.02 -6.12
CA THR A 237 -17.53 38.31 -4.87
C THR A 237 -17.01 39.25 -3.79
N ASN A 238 -17.65 39.24 -2.64
CA ASN A 238 -17.17 39.78 -1.38
C ASN A 238 -18.06 39.22 -0.26
N PRO A 239 -17.71 39.38 1.03
CA PRO A 239 -18.51 38.85 2.13
C PRO A 239 -19.98 39.31 2.11
N ILE A 240 -20.26 40.53 1.64
CA ILE A 240 -21.60 41.12 1.55
C ILE A 240 -22.36 40.52 0.35
N ALA A 241 -21.82 40.57 -0.85
CA ALA A 241 -22.42 40.04 -2.09
C ALA A 241 -22.58 38.52 -2.04
N GLY A 242 -21.62 37.80 -1.46
CA GLY A 242 -21.66 36.34 -1.29
C GLY A 242 -22.60 35.88 -0.17
N SER A 243 -23.06 36.78 0.70
CA SER A 243 -24.11 36.46 1.68
C SER A 243 -25.51 36.50 1.07
N LEU A 244 -25.67 37.16 -0.08
CA LEU A 244 -26.93 37.19 -0.80
C LEU A 244 -27.12 35.87 -1.56
N PRO A 245 -28.38 35.37 -1.64
CA PRO A 245 -28.71 34.23 -2.49
C PRO A 245 -28.20 34.41 -3.92
N ALA A 246 -27.87 33.30 -4.60
CA ALA A 246 -27.42 33.31 -5.99
C ALA A 246 -28.58 33.67 -6.94
N LEU A 247 -28.96 34.94 -6.98
CA LEU A 247 -30.04 35.43 -7.84
C LEU A 247 -29.57 35.69 -9.27
N THR A 248 -28.27 35.89 -9.49
CA THR A 248 -27.71 36.10 -10.84
C THR A 248 -27.19 34.80 -11.44
N SER A 249 -27.19 34.70 -12.76
CA SER A 249 -26.71 33.53 -13.50
C SER A 249 -25.25 33.20 -13.19
N GLU A 250 -24.42 34.23 -12.99
CA GLU A 250 -22.99 34.08 -12.65
C GLU A 250 -22.83 33.50 -11.24
N ALA A 251 -23.60 34.02 -10.28
CA ALA A 251 -23.59 33.50 -8.92
C ALA A 251 -24.07 32.04 -8.84
N GLN A 252 -25.08 31.68 -9.63
CA GLN A 252 -25.55 30.29 -9.75
C GLN A 252 -24.51 29.40 -10.42
N THR A 253 -23.81 29.92 -11.42
CA THR A 253 -22.72 29.21 -12.10
C THR A 253 -21.56 28.95 -11.14
N ALA A 254 -21.19 29.92 -10.31
CA ALA A 254 -20.18 29.78 -9.28
C ALA A 254 -20.57 28.71 -8.24
N ASP A 255 -21.78 28.79 -7.66
CA ASP A 255 -22.25 27.82 -6.67
C ASP A 255 -22.40 26.40 -7.27
N GLY A 256 -22.83 26.33 -8.54
CA GLY A 256 -22.88 25.09 -9.32
C GLY A 256 -21.49 24.49 -9.58
N ALA A 257 -20.49 25.32 -9.89
CA ALA A 257 -19.13 24.87 -10.11
C ALA A 257 -18.47 24.33 -8.83
N VAL A 258 -18.70 24.97 -7.67
CA VAL A 258 -18.27 24.44 -6.37
C VAL A 258 -18.92 23.08 -6.10
N SER A 259 -20.22 22.96 -6.38
CA SER A 259 -20.96 21.70 -6.19
C SER A 259 -20.48 20.60 -7.14
N ALA A 260 -20.13 20.94 -8.39
CA ALA A 260 -19.60 20.01 -9.38
C ALA A 260 -18.22 19.44 -9.00
N MET A 261 -17.46 20.16 -8.17
CA MET A 261 -16.18 19.68 -7.64
C MET A 261 -16.33 18.65 -6.52
N ALA A 262 -17.46 18.64 -5.79
CA ALA A 262 -17.68 17.71 -4.68
C ALA A 262 -17.43 16.22 -5.05
N PRO A 263 -17.98 15.65 -6.14
CA PRO A 263 -17.69 14.26 -6.52
C PRO A 263 -16.24 14.01 -6.92
N VAL A 264 -15.55 15.02 -7.47
CA VAL A 264 -14.13 14.93 -7.88
C VAL A 264 -13.23 14.93 -6.65
N LEU A 265 -13.47 15.82 -5.68
CA LEU A 265 -12.73 15.84 -4.43
C LEU A 265 -13.01 14.58 -3.61
N LYS A 266 -14.26 14.10 -3.59
CA LYS A 266 -14.61 12.85 -2.90
C LYS A 266 -13.84 11.65 -3.45
N SER A 267 -13.67 11.53 -4.76
CA SER A 267 -12.88 10.43 -5.34
C SER A 267 -11.38 10.56 -5.08
N LEU A 268 -10.88 11.79 -4.93
CA LEU A 268 -9.47 12.08 -4.60
C LEU A 268 -9.11 11.80 -3.14
N PHE A 269 -9.98 12.20 -2.21
CA PHE A 269 -9.66 12.17 -0.78
C PHE A 269 -10.10 10.89 -0.08
N ARG A 270 -10.96 10.07 -0.70
CA ARG A 270 -11.36 8.79 -0.12
C ARG A 270 -10.26 7.75 -0.30
N GLU A 271 -9.63 7.32 0.80
CA GLU A 271 -8.72 6.18 0.77
C GLU A 271 -9.47 4.85 0.84
N ALA A 272 -8.89 3.81 0.24
CA ALA A 272 -9.40 2.45 0.37
C ALA A 272 -9.22 1.98 1.83
N GLY A 273 -10.34 1.75 2.53
CA GLY A 273 -10.33 1.30 3.93
C GLY A 273 -10.69 2.39 4.96
N GLU A 274 -10.77 3.66 4.56
CA GLU A 274 -11.30 4.74 5.41
C GLU A 274 -12.84 4.72 5.42
N GLY A 275 -13.41 3.76 6.16
CA GLY A 275 -14.82 3.77 6.58
C GLY A 275 -15.88 4.22 5.55
N VAL A 276 -16.98 4.78 6.06
CA VAL A 276 -18.02 5.43 5.26
C VAL A 276 -17.74 6.92 5.24
N PHE A 277 -17.55 7.49 4.05
CA PHE A 277 -17.38 8.93 3.87
C PHE A 277 -18.64 9.66 4.33
N THR A 278 -18.52 10.47 5.39
CA THR A 278 -19.67 11.08 6.07
C THR A 278 -20.04 12.42 5.44
N ASP A 279 -21.25 12.91 5.75
CA ASP A 279 -21.69 14.24 5.33
C ASP A 279 -20.77 15.35 5.89
N LYS A 280 -20.18 15.15 7.08
CA LYS A 280 -19.22 16.09 7.67
C LYS A 280 -17.91 16.14 6.91
N ASP A 281 -17.44 15.00 6.39
CA ASP A 281 -16.25 14.95 5.55
C ASP A 281 -16.50 15.66 4.22
N GLN A 282 -17.70 15.50 3.66
CA GLN A 282 -18.12 16.22 2.46
C GLN A 282 -18.17 17.73 2.70
N GLU A 283 -18.75 18.17 3.81
CA GLU A 283 -18.81 19.58 4.20
C GLU A 283 -17.41 20.16 4.39
N LEU A 284 -16.50 19.43 5.05
CA LEU A 284 -15.11 19.84 5.23
C LEU A 284 -14.39 20.01 3.88
N LEU A 285 -14.57 19.07 2.94
CA LEU A 285 -13.99 19.17 1.59
C LEU A 285 -14.53 20.37 0.83
N ILE A 286 -15.85 20.61 0.88
CA ILE A 286 -16.48 21.74 0.20
C ILE A 286 -16.04 23.07 0.81
N ASN A 287 -15.85 23.14 2.13
CA ASN A 287 -15.40 24.34 2.84
C ASN A 287 -13.95 24.74 2.50
N MET A 288 -13.13 23.82 1.97
CA MET A 288 -11.81 24.17 1.43
C MET A 288 -11.89 24.90 0.09
N MET A 289 -13.01 24.75 -0.64
CA MET A 289 -13.21 25.39 -1.93
C MET A 289 -13.53 26.87 -1.73
N PRO A 290 -13.11 27.74 -2.67
CA PRO A 290 -13.50 29.14 -2.61
C PRO A 290 -15.02 29.28 -2.78
N THR A 291 -15.57 30.26 -2.09
CA THR A 291 -16.99 30.62 -2.13
C THR A 291 -17.16 32.04 -2.65
N ARG A 292 -18.39 32.44 -3.00
CA ARG A 292 -18.69 33.83 -3.38
C ARG A 292 -18.44 34.85 -2.27
N LYS A 293 -18.31 34.39 -1.02
CA LYS A 293 -17.99 35.22 0.16
C LYS A 293 -16.51 35.59 0.25
N ASP A 294 -15.64 34.84 -0.43
CA ASP A 294 -14.19 35.09 -0.41
C ASP A 294 -13.83 36.31 -1.25
N HIS A 295 -12.89 37.12 -0.76
CA HIS A 295 -12.23 38.14 -1.57
C HIS A 295 -11.48 37.50 -2.75
N PRO A 296 -11.28 38.23 -3.87
CA PRO A 296 -10.56 37.70 -5.03
C PRO A 296 -9.16 37.15 -4.71
N GLU A 297 -8.42 37.83 -3.82
CA GLU A 297 -7.10 37.39 -3.36
C GLU A 297 -7.17 36.09 -2.55
N ALA A 298 -8.10 36.01 -1.59
CA ALA A 298 -8.33 34.81 -0.77
C ALA A 298 -8.78 33.62 -1.62
N ARG A 299 -9.59 33.86 -2.67
CA ARG A 299 -9.98 32.82 -3.63
C ARG A 299 -8.77 32.24 -4.33
N LYS A 300 -7.90 33.10 -4.89
CA LYS A 300 -6.69 32.64 -5.58
C LYS A 300 -5.83 31.81 -4.64
N ALA A 301 -5.60 32.29 -3.41
CA ALA A 301 -4.85 31.56 -2.40
C ALA A 301 -5.46 30.19 -2.05
N LYS A 302 -6.80 30.11 -1.92
CA LYS A 302 -7.50 28.83 -1.69
C LYS A 302 -7.36 27.87 -2.88
N LEU A 303 -7.54 28.36 -4.12
CA LEU A 303 -7.37 27.54 -5.32
C LEU A 303 -5.94 26.99 -5.41
N ASP A 304 -4.94 27.83 -5.17
CA ASP A 304 -3.52 27.43 -5.15
C ASP A 304 -3.24 26.42 -4.04
N MET A 305 -3.83 26.58 -2.85
CA MET A 305 -3.69 25.65 -1.74
C MET A 305 -4.30 24.28 -2.05
N VAL A 306 -5.52 24.25 -2.61
CA VAL A 306 -6.18 22.99 -3.00
C VAL A 306 -5.38 22.28 -4.09
N ASP A 307 -4.86 23.00 -5.08
CA ASP A 307 -4.02 22.42 -6.14
C ASP A 307 -2.75 21.78 -5.56
N ARG A 308 -2.07 22.45 -4.62
CA ARG A 308 -0.90 21.88 -3.92
C ARG A 308 -1.26 20.60 -3.16
N ILE A 309 -2.37 20.59 -2.41
CA ILE A 309 -2.81 19.41 -1.66
C ILE A 309 -3.11 18.25 -2.60
N VAL A 310 -3.81 18.51 -3.71
CA VAL A 310 -4.16 17.46 -4.69
C VAL A 310 -2.93 16.93 -5.40
N ARG A 311 -2.00 17.80 -5.82
CA ARG A 311 -0.71 17.38 -6.40
C ARG A 311 0.09 16.52 -5.44
N ALA A 312 0.17 16.93 -4.17
CA ALA A 312 0.84 16.16 -3.13
C ALA A 312 0.17 14.79 -2.91
N LYS A 313 -1.16 14.74 -2.84
CA LYS A 313 -1.93 13.50 -2.64
C LYS A 313 -1.76 12.50 -3.79
N LEU A 314 -1.69 12.99 -5.02
CA LEU A 314 -1.55 12.15 -6.21
C LEU A 314 -0.10 11.80 -6.56
N GLY A 315 0.88 12.40 -5.88
CA GLY A 315 2.30 12.30 -6.25
C GLY A 315 2.64 12.98 -7.59
N VAL A 316 1.76 13.84 -8.09
CA VAL A 316 1.92 14.53 -9.40
C VAL A 316 2.51 15.91 -9.12
N GLY A 317 3.84 16.02 -9.17
CA GLY A 317 4.54 17.30 -8.99
C GLY A 317 5.80 17.23 -8.13
N SER A 318 6.00 16.14 -7.39
CA SER A 318 7.25 15.91 -6.65
C SER A 318 8.41 15.47 -7.56
N GLY A 319 8.15 15.18 -8.84
CA GLY A 319 9.16 14.70 -9.80
C GLY A 319 10.12 15.77 -10.36
N GLY A 320 10.04 17.02 -9.89
CA GLY A 320 10.94 18.12 -10.28
C GLY A 320 11.49 18.93 -9.11
N HIS A 321 11.10 18.59 -7.88
CA HIS A 321 11.92 18.87 -6.72
C HIS A 321 12.59 17.55 -6.35
N GLU A 322 13.61 17.20 -7.13
CA GLU A 322 14.81 16.65 -6.51
C GLU A 322 15.03 17.43 -5.22
N SER A 323 15.08 16.75 -4.09
CA SER A 323 15.85 17.23 -2.96
C SER A 323 17.32 17.31 -3.42
N SER A 324 17.63 18.26 -4.29
CA SER A 324 18.95 18.83 -4.47
C SER A 324 19.16 19.67 -3.22
N ASN A 325 19.85 19.10 -2.24
CA ASN A 325 21.19 19.55 -1.93
C ASN A 325 21.85 20.26 -3.14
N GLN A 326 22.00 21.58 -3.04
CA GLN A 326 22.75 22.51 -3.92
C GLN A 326 22.05 23.05 -5.19
N GLY A 327 21.82 24.37 -5.16
CA GLY A 327 22.08 25.26 -6.31
C GLY A 327 20.93 26.12 -6.81
N GLU A 328 20.52 27.19 -6.09
CA GLU A 328 19.76 28.29 -6.70
C GLU A 328 20.69 29.32 -7.39
N PRO A 329 20.26 29.89 -8.53
CA PRO A 329 20.98 30.90 -9.32
C PRO A 329 20.79 32.34 -8.79
N PRO A 330 21.55 33.34 -9.28
CA PRO A 330 21.60 34.67 -8.69
C PRO A 330 20.41 35.54 -9.12
N VAL A 331 19.55 35.90 -8.18
CA VAL A 331 18.63 37.04 -8.32
C VAL A 331 18.90 38.06 -7.23
N SER A 332 19.63 39.10 -7.66
CA SER A 332 19.83 40.34 -6.93
C SER A 332 18.62 41.25 -7.14
N SER A 333 17.82 41.48 -6.10
CA SER A 333 17.36 42.82 -5.69
C SER A 333 16.42 42.74 -4.49
N THR A 334 16.97 43.12 -3.33
CA THR A 334 16.41 44.07 -2.35
C THR A 334 14.89 44.09 -2.14
N ILE A 335 14.43 43.67 -0.96
CA ILE A 335 13.58 44.44 -0.02
C ILE A 335 13.24 43.56 1.20
N ASP A 336 13.46 44.14 2.38
CA ASP A 336 13.12 43.73 3.75
C ASP A 336 12.06 42.62 3.94
N SER A 337 12.45 41.49 4.57
CA SER A 337 11.50 40.62 5.26
C SER A 337 12.18 39.77 6.33
N LEU A 338 11.70 39.94 7.57
CA LEU A 338 12.18 39.37 8.83
C LEU A 338 11.91 37.85 8.95
N GLY A 339 12.55 37.04 8.10
CA GLY A 339 12.69 35.60 8.32
C GLY A 339 14.03 35.30 9.01
N PRO A 340 14.11 34.30 9.92
CA PRO A 340 15.41 33.84 10.40
C PRO A 340 16.23 33.34 9.20
N PRO A 341 17.49 33.79 9.04
CA PRO A 341 18.33 33.36 7.94
C PRO A 341 18.52 31.84 8.03
N SER A 342 18.03 31.11 7.04
CA SER A 342 18.09 29.65 6.94
C SER A 342 19.47 29.13 6.48
N GLY A 343 20.53 29.82 6.89
CA GLY A 343 21.93 29.44 6.62
C GLY A 343 22.63 28.99 7.90
N PRO A 344 23.73 28.21 7.79
CA PRO A 344 24.63 28.02 8.92
C PRO A 344 25.13 29.39 9.41
N PRO A 345 25.27 29.59 10.73
CA PRO A 345 25.70 30.88 11.28
C PRO A 345 27.05 31.30 10.68
N GLN A 346 27.21 32.59 10.40
CA GLN A 346 28.48 33.13 9.94
C GLN A 346 29.44 33.30 11.13
N THR A 347 30.74 33.14 10.90
CA THR A 347 31.74 33.37 11.97
C THR A 347 31.63 34.81 12.48
N GLY A 348 31.40 34.97 13.78
CA GLY A 348 31.13 36.25 14.46
C GLY A 348 29.64 36.55 14.67
N GLU A 349 28.72 35.76 14.11
CA GLU A 349 27.28 35.90 14.33
C GLU A 349 26.91 35.53 15.77
N VAL A 350 26.09 36.37 16.42
CA VAL A 350 25.65 36.17 17.79
C VAL A 350 24.21 35.66 17.79
N ILE A 351 24.00 34.43 18.26
CA ILE A 351 22.69 33.79 18.38
C ILE A 351 22.50 33.44 19.86
N ASP A 352 21.40 33.93 20.46
CA ASP A 352 21.04 33.70 21.87
C ASP A 352 22.17 33.99 22.90
N GLY A 353 22.99 35.01 22.62
CA GLY A 353 24.10 35.42 23.51
C GLY A 353 25.41 34.65 23.30
N TYR A 354 25.47 33.77 22.31
CA TYR A 354 26.69 33.04 21.93
C TYR A 354 27.19 33.49 20.55
N GLU A 355 28.46 33.85 20.46
CA GLU A 355 29.16 34.18 19.23
C GLU A 355 29.71 32.91 18.58
N PHE A 356 29.35 32.67 17.31
CA PHE A 356 29.85 31.53 16.55
C PHE A 356 31.29 31.75 16.10
N LEU A 357 32.22 30.91 16.55
CA LEU A 357 33.65 31.01 16.24
C LEU A 357 34.04 30.41 14.88
N GLY A 358 33.08 29.83 14.14
CA GLY A 358 33.32 29.09 12.90
C GLY A 358 33.46 27.57 13.13
N GLY A 359 33.19 26.77 12.10
CA GLY A 359 33.24 25.30 12.18
C GLY A 359 31.87 24.64 12.07
N ASN A 360 31.64 23.57 12.84
CA ASN A 360 30.34 22.90 12.92
C ASN A 360 29.44 23.63 13.95
N PRO A 361 28.27 24.18 13.55
CA PRO A 361 27.34 24.85 14.46
C PRO A 361 26.78 23.95 15.57
N ASN A 362 26.82 22.63 15.38
CA ASN A 362 26.33 21.67 16.37
C ASN A 362 27.38 21.31 17.43
N ASP A 363 28.61 21.79 17.29
CA ASP A 363 29.68 21.55 18.26
C ASP A 363 29.78 22.72 19.25
N PRO A 364 29.49 22.51 20.55
CA PRO A 364 29.54 23.55 21.57
C PRO A 364 30.90 24.27 21.67
N SER A 365 32.00 23.64 21.27
CA SER A 365 33.32 24.28 21.31
C SER A 365 33.49 25.41 20.29
N ASN A 366 32.61 25.46 19.28
CA ASN A 366 32.59 26.51 18.25
C ASN A 366 31.73 27.71 18.65
N TRP A 367 31.31 27.81 19.91
CA TRP A 367 30.51 28.93 20.42
C TRP A 367 31.20 29.55 21.64
N ARG A 368 31.16 30.89 21.74
CA ARG A 368 31.65 31.65 22.89
C ARG A 368 30.56 32.53 23.46
N GLN A 369 30.29 32.42 24.75
CA GLN A 369 29.35 33.32 25.44
C GLN A 369 29.89 34.75 25.41
N LYS A 370 29.05 35.71 24.99
CA LYS A 370 29.41 37.12 24.90
C LYS A 370 28.89 37.96 26.06
#